data_AF-A0A5K1DYP3-F1
#
_entry.id   AF-A0A5K1DYP3-F1
#
_cell.length_a   1.000
_cell.length_b   1.000
_cell.length_c   1.000
_cell.angle_alpha   90.00
_cell.angle_beta   90.00
_cell.angle_gamma   90.00
#
_symmetry.space_group_name_H-M   'P 1'
#
loop_
_entity.id
_entity.type
_entity.pdbx_description
1 polymer ?
#
loop_
_entity_poly.entity_id
_entity_poly.type
_entity_poly.pdbx_seq_one_letter_code
_entity_poly.pdbx_strand_id
1 'polypeptide(L)' 'MQSLQQKASEWSGVHPSDAFAIDETNLFEALGGIQPFIDLSTNFYN' A
#
# COMPACT_ATOMS: atom_id res chain seq x y z
N MET A 1 -4.55 10.00 23.68
CA MET A 1 -3.56 9.08 23.08
C MET A 1 -3.66 9.22 21.58
N GLN A 2 -2.53 9.35 20.89
CA GLN A 2 -2.48 9.43 19.43
C GLN A 2 -2.72 8.04 18.80
N SER A 3 -3.44 7.97 17.68
CA SER A 3 -3.70 6.72 16.96
C SER A 3 -2.46 6.21 16.23
N LEU A 4 -2.48 4.92 15.84
CA LEU A 4 -1.39 4.32 15.05
C LEU A 4 -1.25 5.00 13.68
N GLN A 5 -2.37 5.35 13.04
CA GLN A 5 -2.41 6.02 11.75
C GLN A 5 -1.80 7.43 11.83
N GLN A 6 -2.11 8.16 12.90
CA GLN A 6 -1.53 9.48 13.15
C GLN A 6 -0.02 9.41 13.33
N LYS A 7 0.48 8.44 14.11
CA LYS A 7 1.93 8.21 14.24
C LYS A 7 2.58 7.79 12.93
N ALA A 8 1.94 6.92 12.18
CA ALA A 8 2.44 6.45 10.89
C ALA A 8 2.61 7.61 9.91
N SER A 9 1.61 8.50 9.82
CA SER A 9 1.69 9.68 8.95
C SER A 9 2.75 10.68 9.38
N GLU A 10 2.94 10.88 10.69
CA GLU A 10 4.02 11.74 11.19
C GLU A 10 5.41 11.19 10.87
N TRP A 11 5.61 9.87 10.96
CA TRP A 11 6.92 9.25 10.75
C TRP A 11 7.24 8.99 9.27
N SER A 12 6.23 8.67 8.46
CA SER A 12 6.42 8.40 7.03
C SER A 12 6.40 9.67 6.18
N GLY A 13 5.81 10.77 6.68
CA GLY A 13 5.54 11.97 5.88
C GLY A 13 4.41 11.79 4.87
N VAL A 14 3.66 10.69 4.92
CA VAL A 14 2.56 10.36 4.01
C VAL A 14 1.22 10.57 4.70
N HIS A 15 0.36 11.40 4.11
CA HIS A 15 -0.98 11.64 4.65
C HIS A 15 -1.84 10.37 4.52
N PRO A 16 -2.76 10.07 5.46
CA PRO A 16 -3.56 8.85 5.39
C PRO A 16 -4.34 8.70 4.09
N SER A 17 -4.92 9.79 3.56
CA SER A 17 -5.64 9.75 2.28
C SER A 17 -4.77 9.25 1.13
N ASP A 18 -3.50 9.64 1.11
CA ASP A 18 -2.59 9.29 0.02
C ASP A 18 -2.16 7.82 0.14
N ALA A 19 -2.04 7.30 1.37
CA ALA A 19 -1.77 5.89 1.61
C ALA A 19 -2.96 4.99 1.22
N PHE A 20 -4.19 5.46 1.42
CA PHE A 20 -5.42 4.71 1.11
C PHE A 20 -5.99 5.03 -0.30
N ALA A 21 -5.31 5.84 -1.11
CA ALA A 21 -5.72 6.11 -2.49
C ALA A 21 -5.76 4.82 -3.36
N ILE A 22 -5.10 3.75 -2.91
CA ILE A 22 -5.21 2.42 -3.53
C ILE A 22 -6.64 1.85 -3.54
N ASP A 23 -7.54 2.34 -2.68
CA ASP A 23 -8.93 1.89 -2.63
C ASP A 23 -9.79 2.53 -3.74
N GLU A 24 -9.30 3.57 -4.42
CA GLU A 24 -10.02 4.26 -5.50
C GLU A 24 -10.10 3.43 -6.79
N THR A 25 -9.26 2.41 -6.95
CA THR A 25 -9.23 1.54 -8.12
C THR A 25 -8.91 0.10 -7.71
N ASN A 26 -9.56 -0.87 -8.34
CA ASN A 26 -9.23 -2.28 -8.12
C ASN A 26 -7.85 -2.61 -8.75
N LEU A 27 -6.79 -2.46 -7.96
CA LEU A 27 -5.42 -2.75 -8.39
C LEU A 27 -5.22 -4.22 -8.77
N PHE A 28 -5.97 -5.15 -8.18
CA PHE A 28 -5.88 -6.56 -8.54
C PHE A 28 -6.32 -6.80 -9.98
N GLU A 29 -7.45 -6.22 -10.37
CA GLU A 29 -7.92 -6.28 -11.77
C GLU A 29 -7.01 -5.47 -12.70
N ALA A 30 -6.63 -4.26 -12.30
CA ALA A 30 -5.81 -3.36 -13.11
C ALA A 30 -4.42 -3.94 -13.43
N LEU A 31 -3.85 -4.72 -12.51
CA LEU A 31 -2.52 -5.34 -12.68
C LEU A 31 -2.59 -6.73 -13.34
N GLY A 32 -3.78 -7.27 -13.62
CA GLY A 32 -3.92 -8.55 -14.31
C GLY A 32 -3.92 -9.78 -13.37
N GLY A 33 -4.42 -9.62 -12.14
CA GLY A 33 -4.60 -10.70 -11.19
C GLY A 33 -3.42 -10.89 -10.23
N ILE A 34 -3.18 -12.14 -9.81
CA ILE A 34 -2.29 -12.45 -8.68
C ILE A 34 -0.78 -12.45 -9.05
N GLN A 35 -0.43 -12.74 -10.30
CA GLN A 35 0.97 -12.96 -10.70
C GLN A 35 1.90 -11.76 -10.41
N PRO A 36 1.53 -10.50 -10.70
CA PRO A 36 2.37 -9.35 -10.38
C PRO A 36 2.71 -9.21 -8.89
N PHE A 37 1.77 -9.57 -8.00
CA PHE A 37 1.98 -9.51 -6.55
C PHE A 37 2.93 -10.63 -6.08
N ILE A 38 2.84 -11.81 -6.68
CA ILE A 38 3.78 -12.91 -6.46
C ILE A 38 5.18 -12.47 -6.87
N ASP A 39 5.33 -11.96 -8.10
CA ASP A 39 6.63 -11.56 -8.65
C ASP A 39 7.27 -10.43 -7.82
N LEU A 40 6.49 -9.41 -7.44
CA LEU A 40 6.94 -8.32 -6.56
C LEU A 40 7.41 -8.86 -5.20
N SER A 41 6.64 -9.76 -4.59
CA SER A 41 6.96 -10.32 -3.28
C SER A 41 8.21 -11.20 -3.35
N THR A 42 8.33 -12.04 -4.37
CA THR A 42 9.53 -12.86 -4.60
C THR A 42 10.76 -11.99 -4.83
N ASN A 43 10.65 -10.91 -5.61
CA ASN A 43 11.77 -9.98 -5.82
C ASN A 43 12.18 -9.28 -4.52
N PHE A 44 11.20 -8.79 -3.74
CA PHE A 44 11.46 -8.04 -2.51
C PHE A 44 12.18 -8.86 -1.43
N TYR A 45 11.90 -10.17 -1.35
CA TYR A 45 12.46 -11.06 -0.32
C TYR A 45 13.72 -11.84 -0.76
N ASN A 46 14.14 -11.73 -2.02
CA ASN A 46 15.37 -12.35 -2.53
C ASN A 46 16.59 -11.42 -2.37
#